data_AF-A0A2I4HAZ2-F1
#
_entry.id   AF-A0A2I4HAZ2-F1
#
_cell.length_a   1.000
_cell.length_b   1.000
_cell.length_c   1.000
_cell.angle_alpha   90.00
_cell.angle_beta   90.00
_cell.angle_gamma   90.00
#
_symmetry.space_group_name_H-M   'P 1'
#
loop_
_entity.id
_entity.type
_entity.pdbx_description
1 polymer ?
#
loop_
_entity_poly.entity_id
_entity_poly.type
_entity_poly.pdbx_seq_one_letter_code
_entity_poly.pdbx_strand_id
1 'polypeptide(L)'
;MLNLEKTTIIFGKNTTKVTQKYIQSIVGMRSAMTYKRYIGLPSVVGRDRSKSFQEILDNIRLRISNHSVKMLTQAGMEIFIEAVVQAFPTNIMSVFKLLNSLLKSINSVIQNFWWWQQEKENKIHWVSWKLMGKAKSVGGIGFRDLECFNKSMFAKQCWRLIQEPDSLVANKLDILWKQAPVGGFVMGVMSIYGKWLGHSAPSKVFSPIKKLDCEATMANLIKPNSKQWKFDLVQEIFEQREANIILKTPINTMNSRDIIIL
;
A
#
# COMPACT_ATOMS: atom_id res chain seq x y z
N MET A 1 -13.33 -15.35 22.56
CA MET A 1 -12.58 -15.42 23.83
C MET A 1 -11.30 -14.62 23.69
N LEU A 2 -11.01 -13.71 24.63
CA LEU A 2 -9.78 -12.91 24.65
C LEU A 2 -8.71 -13.65 25.47
N ASN A 3 -7.49 -13.78 24.96
CA ASN A 3 -6.38 -14.33 25.71
C ASN A 3 -5.74 -13.22 26.57
N LEU A 4 -5.99 -13.26 27.88
CA LEU A 4 -5.56 -12.23 28.83
C LEU A 4 -4.03 -12.16 29.01
N GLU A 5 -3.30 -13.24 28.72
CA GLU A 5 -1.83 -13.25 28.80
C GLU A 5 -1.20 -12.53 27.61
N LYS A 6 -1.85 -12.60 26.44
CA LYS A 6 -1.40 -11.94 25.20
C LYS A 6 -1.95 -10.52 25.06
N THR A 7 -2.94 -10.14 25.85
CA THR A 7 -3.60 -8.84 25.75
C THR A 7 -3.06 -7.88 26.80
N THR A 8 -2.67 -6.68 26.39
CA THR A 8 -2.17 -5.64 27.29
C THR A 8 -2.96 -4.35 27.11
N ILE A 9 -3.23 -3.68 28.22
CA ILE A 9 -3.90 -2.37 28.21
C ILE A 9 -2.83 -1.28 28.19
N ILE A 10 -3.09 -0.24 27.39
CA ILE A 10 -2.26 0.95 27.30
C ILE A 10 -3.12 2.14 27.67
N PHE A 11 -2.64 2.94 28.62
CA PHE A 11 -3.33 4.13 29.09
C PHE A 11 -2.79 5.39 28.41
N GLY A 12 -3.68 6.35 28.16
CA GLY A 12 -3.29 7.65 27.63
C GLY A 12 -2.48 8.46 28.66
N LYS A 13 -1.70 9.44 28.18
CA LYS A 13 -0.87 10.31 29.05
C LYS A 13 -1.68 11.07 30.12
N ASN A 14 -2.97 11.29 29.88
CA ASN A 14 -3.86 12.04 30.77
C ASN A 14 -4.57 11.17 31.83
N THR A 15 -4.35 9.85 31.85
CA THR A 15 -5.02 8.97 32.83
C THR A 15 -4.21 8.90 34.13
N THR A 16 -4.83 9.24 35.26
CA THR A 16 -4.17 9.17 36.58
C THR A 16 -3.87 7.73 36.98
N LYS A 17 -2.77 7.51 37.72
CA LYS A 17 -2.35 6.17 38.16
C LYS A 17 -3.41 5.45 39.00
N VAL A 18 -4.25 6.20 39.72
CA VAL A 18 -5.36 5.66 40.52
C VAL A 18 -6.40 5.00 39.62
N THR A 19 -6.85 5.72 38.58
CA THR A 19 -7.80 5.18 37.59
C THR A 19 -7.19 4.02 36.80
N GLN A 20 -5.90 4.09 36.47
CA GLN A 20 -5.22 2.99 35.79
C GLN A 20 -5.24 1.69 36.61
N LYS A 21 -4.91 1.76 37.91
CA LYS A 21 -4.96 0.59 38.81
C LYS A 21 -6.37 0.05 38.98
N TYR A 22 -7.37 0.92 39.10
CA TYR A 22 -8.78 0.53 39.18
C TYR A 22 -9.23 -0.25 37.93
N ILE A 23 -8.91 0.26 36.73
CA ILE A 23 -9.23 -0.43 35.48
C ILE A 23 -8.45 -1.75 35.36
N GLN A 24 -7.19 -1.79 35.79
CA GLN A 24 -6.41 -3.03 35.82
C GLN A 24 -7.04 -4.09 36.73
N SER A 25 -7.56 -3.71 37.91
CA SER A 25 -8.22 -4.64 38.82
C SER A 25 -9.53 -5.22 38.26
N ILE A 26 -10.27 -4.44 37.45
CA ILE A 26 -11.52 -4.92 36.83
C ILE A 26 -11.22 -5.87 35.67
N VAL A 27 -10.26 -5.49 34.82
CA VAL A 27 -10.04 -6.19 33.54
C VAL A 27 -9.06 -7.36 33.68
N GLY A 28 -8.25 -7.40 34.75
CA GLY A 28 -7.30 -8.48 35.01
C GLY A 28 -6.14 -8.56 34.01
N MET A 29 -5.91 -7.50 33.21
CA MET A 29 -4.86 -7.45 32.19
C MET A 29 -3.62 -6.73 32.69
N ARG A 30 -2.45 -7.12 32.17
CA ARG A 30 -1.19 -6.43 32.46
C ARG A 30 -1.15 -5.07 31.75
N SER A 31 -0.75 -4.05 32.49
CA SER A 31 -0.49 -2.72 31.90
C SER A 31 0.91 -2.69 31.30
N ALA A 32 1.01 -2.31 30.03
CA ALA A 32 2.28 -2.13 29.36
C ALA A 32 2.61 -0.63 29.28
N MET A 33 3.82 -0.28 29.72
CA MET A 33 4.35 1.09 29.62
C MET A 33 4.90 1.41 28.23
N THR A 34 5.29 0.36 27.50
CA THR A 34 5.83 0.42 26.14
C THR A 34 4.91 -0.33 25.20
N TYR A 35 4.71 0.22 24.01
CA TYR A 35 3.95 -0.40 22.94
C TYR A 35 4.56 -1.77 22.59
N LYS A 36 3.93 -2.86 23.02
CA LYS A 36 4.33 -4.21 22.61
C LYS A 36 4.03 -4.41 21.13
N ARG A 37 4.91 -5.09 20.40
CA ARG A 37 4.65 -5.48 19.01
C ARG A 37 3.50 -6.48 18.96
N TYR A 38 2.64 -6.30 17.98
CA TYR A 38 1.63 -7.30 17.63
C TYR A 38 1.89 -7.74 16.19
N ILE A 39 2.21 -9.01 15.98
CA ILE A 39 2.48 -9.59 14.64
C ILE A 39 3.59 -8.80 13.90
N GLY A 40 4.66 -8.42 14.62
CA GLY A 40 5.79 -7.68 14.04
C GLY A 40 5.48 -6.21 13.67
N LEU A 41 4.28 -5.72 13.97
CA LEU A 41 3.88 -4.33 13.77
C LEU A 41 3.88 -3.57 15.10
N PRO A 42 4.22 -2.26 15.09
CA PRO A 42 4.02 -1.42 16.26
C PRO A 42 2.52 -1.34 16.58
N SER A 43 2.13 -1.72 17.80
CA SER A 43 0.71 -1.71 18.24
C SER A 43 0.12 -0.30 18.27
N VAL A 44 0.97 0.73 18.40
CA VAL A 44 0.58 2.13 18.26
C VAL A 44 1.64 2.85 17.43
N VAL A 45 1.17 3.50 16.37
CA VAL A 45 1.98 4.40 15.57
C VAL A 45 1.86 5.79 16.19
N GLY A 46 2.96 6.30 16.74
CA GLY A 46 3.00 7.63 17.35
C GLY A 46 2.95 8.76 16.32
N ARG A 47 3.06 10.02 16.77
CA ARG A 47 3.19 11.18 15.88
C ARG A 47 4.43 11.10 14.98
N ASP A 48 5.51 10.54 15.51
CA ASP A 48 6.73 10.26 14.75
C ASP A 48 6.66 8.89 14.06
N ARG A 49 6.03 8.89 12.88
CA ARG A 49 5.91 7.70 12.02
C ARG A 49 7.26 7.16 11.57
N SER A 50 8.29 8.00 11.47
CA SER A 50 9.61 7.56 11.02
C SER A 50 10.19 6.57 12.03
N LYS A 51 10.24 6.95 13.32
CA LYS A 51 10.76 6.10 14.39
C LYS A 51 10.00 4.78 14.54
N SER A 52 8.67 4.80 14.39
CA SER A 52 7.85 3.58 14.47
C SER A 52 8.20 2.54 13.40
N PHE A 53 8.73 2.97 12.25
CA PHE A 53 9.05 2.08 11.14
C PHE A 53 10.56 1.95 10.85
N GLN A 54 11.44 2.66 11.56
CA GLN A 54 12.90 2.47 11.50
C GLN A 54 13.29 1.02 11.82
N GLU A 55 12.57 0.39 12.75
CA GLU A 55 12.81 -0.99 13.13
C GLU A 55 12.74 -1.97 11.94
N ILE A 56 11.91 -1.67 10.91
CA ILE A 56 11.84 -2.47 9.69
C ILE A 56 13.18 -2.43 8.97
N LEU A 57 13.75 -1.23 8.85
CA LEU A 57 15.01 -1.00 8.19
C LEU A 57 16.16 -1.66 8.97
N ASP A 58 16.13 -1.59 10.30
CA ASP A 58 17.12 -2.26 11.16
C ASP A 58 17.04 -3.79 11.03
N ASN A 59 15.84 -4.37 10.99
CA ASN A 59 15.65 -5.80 10.77
C ASN A 59 16.17 -6.23 9.38
N ILE A 60 15.96 -5.41 8.34
CA ILE A 60 16.52 -5.66 7.01
C ILE A 60 18.05 -5.63 7.04
N ARG A 61 18.65 -4.63 7.71
CA ARG A 61 20.10 -4.55 7.90
C ARG A 61 20.66 -5.78 8.61
N LEU A 62 20.01 -6.23 9.68
CA LEU A 62 20.42 -7.42 10.42
C LEU A 62 20.43 -8.67 9.53
N ARG A 63 19.41 -8.86 8.69
CA ARG A 63 19.35 -9.97 7.74
C ARG A 63 20.46 -9.92 6.70
N ILE A 64 20.74 -8.74 6.17
CA ILE A 64 21.79 -8.51 5.17
C ILE A 64 23.19 -8.70 5.78
N SER A 65 23.40 -8.29 7.03
CA SER A 65 24.69 -8.40 7.71
C SER A 65 25.10 -9.83 8.09
N ASN A 66 24.20 -10.80 7.94
CA ASN A 66 24.46 -12.20 8.28
C ASN A 66 25.62 -12.76 7.43
N HIS A 67 26.59 -13.41 8.08
CA HIS A 67 27.79 -13.95 7.42
C HIS A 67 27.48 -14.95 6.30
N SER A 68 26.40 -15.73 6.43
CA SER A 68 25.96 -16.65 5.38
C SER A 68 25.55 -15.93 4.08
N VAL A 69 24.94 -14.75 4.23
CA VAL A 69 24.47 -13.91 3.12
C VAL A 69 25.65 -13.26 2.40
N LYS A 70 26.76 -13.00 3.10
CA LYS A 70 28.00 -12.45 2.52
C LYS A 70 28.69 -13.44 1.56
N MET A 71 28.44 -14.73 1.70
CA MET A 71 29.04 -15.79 0.87
C MET A 71 28.18 -16.19 -0.34
N LEU A 72 27.07 -15.48 -0.60
CA LEU A 72 26.19 -15.79 -1.72
C LEU A 72 26.82 -15.41 -3.06
N THR A 73 26.51 -16.20 -4.09
CA THR A 73 26.76 -15.84 -5.49
C THR A 73 25.83 -14.71 -5.92
N GLN A 74 26.14 -14.04 -7.04
CA GLN A 74 25.29 -12.95 -7.57
C GLN A 74 23.83 -13.40 -7.78
N ALA A 75 23.62 -14.59 -8.33
CA ALA A 75 22.29 -15.18 -8.52
C ALA A 75 21.61 -15.48 -7.17
N GLY A 76 22.36 -15.97 -6.18
CA GLY A 76 21.84 -16.18 -4.83
C GLY A 76 21.43 -14.88 -4.13
N MET A 77 22.18 -13.79 -4.36
CA MET A 77 21.83 -12.46 -3.83
C MET A 77 20.54 -11.93 -4.45
N GLU A 78 20.33 -12.13 -5.75
CA GLU A 78 19.10 -11.71 -6.44
C GLU A 78 17.88 -12.38 -5.79
N ILE A 79 17.92 -13.70 -5.66
CA ILE A 79 16.87 -14.50 -5.03
C ILE A 79 16.68 -14.09 -3.57
N PHE A 80 17.76 -13.86 -2.82
CA PHE A 80 17.67 -13.44 -1.42
C PHE A 80 16.98 -12.07 -1.27
N ILE A 81 17.31 -11.11 -2.14
CA ILE A 81 16.67 -9.79 -2.12
C ILE A 81 15.17 -9.91 -2.41
N GLU A 82 14.78 -10.65 -3.43
CA GLU A 82 13.38 -10.79 -3.82
C GLU A 82 12.56 -11.59 -2.80
N ALA A 83 13.04 -12.77 -2.43
CA ALA A 83 12.30 -13.71 -1.61
C ALA A 83 12.30 -13.36 -0.11
N VAL A 84 13.37 -12.72 0.38
CA VAL A 84 13.53 -12.45 1.82
C VAL A 84 13.40 -10.96 2.11
N VAL A 85 14.20 -10.11 1.46
CA VAL A 85 14.29 -8.70 1.83
C VAL A 85 13.06 -7.91 1.38
N GLN A 86 12.60 -8.07 0.14
CA GLN A 86 11.42 -7.39 -0.39
C GLN A 86 10.11 -7.99 0.15
N ALA A 87 10.09 -9.28 0.48
CA ALA A 87 8.95 -9.92 1.13
C ALA A 87 8.73 -9.42 2.56
N PHE A 88 9.79 -9.07 3.29
CA PHE A 88 9.73 -8.67 4.70
C PHE A 88 8.77 -7.49 4.97
N PRO A 89 8.85 -6.33 4.28
CA PRO A 89 7.94 -5.22 4.52
C PRO A 89 6.52 -5.44 3.94
N THR A 90 6.27 -6.52 3.18
CA THR A 90 5.00 -6.71 2.45
C THR A 90 3.79 -6.74 3.38
N ASN A 91 3.89 -7.41 4.54
CA ASN A 91 2.81 -7.45 5.52
C ASN A 91 2.47 -6.04 6.04
N ILE A 92 3.50 -5.24 6.34
CA ILE A 92 3.34 -3.88 6.86
C ILE A 92 2.79 -2.95 5.79
N MET A 93 3.32 -3.06 4.57
CA MET A 93 2.87 -2.30 3.40
C MET A 93 1.42 -2.57 3.01
N SER A 94 0.88 -3.76 3.36
CA SER A 94 -0.53 -4.08 3.12
C SER A 94 -1.48 -3.29 4.00
N VAL A 95 -1.04 -2.90 5.20
CA VAL A 95 -1.85 -2.18 6.19
C VAL A 95 -1.53 -0.69 6.16
N PHE A 96 -0.26 -0.32 6.00
CA PHE A 96 0.22 1.06 6.16
C PHE A 96 0.80 1.63 4.86
N LYS A 97 0.45 2.88 4.57
CA LYS A 97 1.22 3.71 3.62
C LYS A 97 2.51 4.17 4.31
N LEU A 98 3.64 3.60 3.89
CA LEU A 98 4.95 3.94 4.45
C LEU A 98 5.41 5.32 3.94
N LEU A 99 6.27 5.97 4.72
CA LEU A 99 6.88 7.25 4.32
C LEU A 99 7.85 7.02 3.16
N ASN A 100 7.79 7.86 2.13
CA ASN A 100 8.70 7.78 0.98
C ASN A 100 10.18 7.87 1.40
N SER A 101 10.51 8.58 2.49
CA SER A 101 11.87 8.61 3.05
C SER A 101 12.34 7.23 3.51
N LEU A 102 11.50 6.49 4.24
CA LEU A 102 11.82 5.14 4.68
C LEU A 102 11.99 4.18 3.50
N LEU A 103 11.11 4.25 2.50
CA LEU A 103 11.21 3.42 1.29
C LEU A 103 12.51 3.69 0.53
N LYS A 104 12.91 4.96 0.40
CA LYS A 104 14.20 5.34 -0.18
C LYS A 104 15.38 4.80 0.63
N SER A 105 15.31 4.87 1.96
CA SER A 105 16.36 4.31 2.83
C SER A 105 16.45 2.79 2.71
N ILE A 106 15.33 2.06 2.62
CA ILE A 106 15.32 0.62 2.37
C ILE A 106 15.94 0.32 1.00
N ASN A 107 15.51 0.99 -0.06
CA ASN A 107 16.07 0.82 -1.40
C ASN A 107 17.58 1.10 -1.42
N SER A 108 18.06 2.10 -0.69
CA SER A 108 19.49 2.39 -0.56
C SER A 108 20.25 1.26 0.13
N VAL A 109 19.70 0.67 1.21
CA VAL A 109 20.32 -0.50 1.87
C VAL A 109 20.40 -1.70 0.92
N ILE A 110 19.35 -1.95 0.14
CA ILE A 110 19.34 -3.06 -0.84
C ILE A 110 20.32 -2.79 -1.99
N GLN A 111 20.37 -1.55 -2.51
CA GLN A 111 21.33 -1.15 -3.53
C GLN A 111 22.76 -1.34 -3.04
N ASN A 112 23.05 -0.87 -1.84
CA ASN A 112 24.35 -1.05 -1.23
C ASN A 112 24.67 -2.54 -1.15
N PHE A 113 23.78 -3.36 -0.62
CA PHE A 113 23.98 -4.81 -0.54
C PHE A 113 24.23 -5.46 -1.92
N TRP A 114 23.48 -5.10 -2.95
CA TRP A 114 23.65 -5.66 -4.29
C TRP A 114 25.01 -5.33 -4.92
N TRP A 115 25.52 -4.12 -4.69
CA TRP A 115 26.80 -3.67 -5.24
C TRP A 115 27.99 -3.91 -4.29
N TRP A 116 27.74 -4.30 -3.04
CA TRP A 116 28.72 -4.42 -1.96
C TRP A 116 28.85 -5.86 -1.44
N GLN A 117 29.98 -6.49 -1.74
CA GLN A 117 30.28 -7.87 -1.32
C GLN A 117 31.39 -7.96 -0.24
N GLN A 118 32.22 -6.91 -0.04
CA GLN A 118 33.29 -6.87 0.97
C GLN A 118 33.41 -5.52 1.67
N GLU A 119 33.41 -5.53 3.01
CA GLU A 119 33.23 -4.40 3.95
C GLU A 119 34.11 -3.14 3.81
N LYS A 120 35.06 -3.05 2.87
CA LYS A 120 36.07 -1.98 2.87
C LYS A 120 36.29 -1.19 1.58
N GLU A 121 35.58 -1.48 0.48
CA GLU A 121 35.75 -0.70 -0.76
C GLU A 121 34.44 -0.07 -1.24
N ASN A 122 34.49 1.25 -1.48
CA ASN A 122 33.40 1.99 -2.12
C ASN A 122 33.30 1.57 -3.59
N LYS A 123 32.44 0.60 -3.89
CA LYS A 123 32.15 0.21 -5.28
C LYS A 123 31.12 1.15 -5.91
N ILE A 124 31.34 1.45 -7.18
CA ILE A 124 30.50 2.34 -7.99
C ILE A 124 29.16 1.64 -8.27
N HIS A 125 28.05 2.37 -8.11
CA HIS A 125 26.74 1.94 -8.59
C HIS A 125 26.67 2.05 -10.12
N TRP A 126 26.91 0.95 -10.83
CA TRP A 126 26.94 0.95 -12.30
C TRP A 126 25.57 1.19 -12.94
N VAL A 127 24.50 0.79 -12.27
CA VAL A 127 23.13 0.91 -12.79
C VAL A 127 22.23 1.55 -11.74
N SER A 128 21.42 2.51 -12.17
CA SER A 128 20.43 3.15 -11.29
C SER A 128 19.36 2.16 -10.82
N TRP A 129 18.89 2.33 -9.59
CA TRP A 129 17.82 1.48 -9.03
C TRP A 129 16.54 1.43 -9.88
N LYS A 130 16.20 2.56 -10.51
CA LYS A 130 15.03 2.64 -11.41
C LYS A 130 15.16 1.70 -12.61
N LEU A 131 16.38 1.52 -13.13
CA LEU A 131 16.65 0.59 -14.23
C LEU A 131 16.68 -0.86 -13.72
N MET A 132 17.27 -1.09 -12.54
CA MET A 132 17.28 -2.41 -11.90
C MET A 132 15.87 -2.95 -11.64
N GLY A 133 14.92 -2.06 -11.29
CA GLY A 133 13.55 -2.44 -11.03
C GLY A 133 12.65 -2.64 -12.26
N LYS A 134 13.16 -2.40 -13.47
CA LYS A 134 12.42 -2.74 -14.69
C LYS A 134 12.31 -4.26 -14.86
N ALA A 135 11.30 -4.69 -15.63
CA ALA A 135 11.13 -6.10 -15.95
C ALA A 135 12.34 -6.69 -16.70
N LYS A 136 12.60 -7.98 -16.51
CA LYS A 136 13.69 -8.71 -17.18
C LYS A 136 13.58 -8.67 -18.71
N SER A 137 12.35 -8.66 -19.24
CA SER A 137 12.08 -8.54 -20.68
C SER A 137 12.58 -7.24 -21.31
N VAL A 138 12.72 -6.17 -20.53
CA VAL A 138 13.22 -4.85 -20.99
C VAL A 138 14.64 -4.57 -20.50
N GLY A 139 15.38 -5.60 -20.09
CA GLY A 139 16.77 -5.50 -19.65
C GLY A 139 16.97 -5.02 -18.21
N GLY A 140 15.92 -5.03 -17.38
CA GLY A 140 16.05 -4.83 -15.93
C GLY A 140 16.33 -6.12 -15.17
N ILE A 141 16.53 -6.03 -13.86
CA ILE A 141 16.73 -7.20 -12.98
C ILE A 141 15.38 -7.72 -12.47
N GLY A 142 14.35 -6.87 -12.38
CA GLY A 142 13.03 -7.23 -11.88
C GLY A 142 12.80 -6.93 -10.40
N PHE A 143 13.71 -6.18 -9.76
CA PHE A 143 13.52 -5.76 -8.38
C PHE A 143 12.29 -4.89 -8.21
N ARG A 144 11.47 -5.20 -7.20
CA ARG A 144 10.21 -4.50 -7.00
C ARG A 144 10.43 -3.05 -6.55
N ASP A 145 9.77 -2.10 -7.23
CA ASP A 145 9.67 -0.74 -6.72
C ASP A 145 8.74 -0.70 -5.50
N LEU A 146 9.33 -0.57 -4.31
CA LEU A 146 8.62 -0.54 -3.04
C LEU A 146 7.60 0.61 -2.95
N GLU A 147 7.81 1.74 -3.64
CA GLU A 147 6.85 2.86 -3.63
C GLU A 147 5.60 2.50 -4.43
N CYS A 148 5.77 2.01 -5.66
CA CYS A 148 4.66 1.56 -6.49
C CYS A 148 3.93 0.38 -5.86
N PHE A 149 4.68 -0.57 -5.28
CA PHE A 149 4.11 -1.73 -4.59
C PHE A 149 3.32 -1.37 -3.33
N ASN A 150 3.80 -0.42 -2.51
CA ASN A 150 3.03 0.01 -1.35
C ASN A 150 1.73 0.72 -1.77
N LYS A 151 1.77 1.53 -2.83
CA LYS A 151 0.56 2.16 -3.39
C LYS A 151 -0.43 1.11 -3.92
N SER A 152 0.04 0.11 -4.65
CA SER A 152 -0.83 -0.93 -5.22
C SER A 152 -1.45 -1.84 -4.16
N MET A 153 -0.68 -2.26 -3.15
CA MET A 153 -1.18 -3.05 -2.01
C MET A 153 -2.25 -2.29 -1.23
N PHE A 154 -2.04 -0.99 -1.06
CA PHE A 154 -3.00 -0.14 -0.38
C PHE A 154 -4.26 0.10 -1.24
N ALA A 155 -4.11 0.28 -2.55
CA ALA A 155 -5.24 0.36 -3.48
C ALA A 155 -6.06 -0.94 -3.49
N LYS A 156 -5.42 -2.11 -3.43
CA LYS A 156 -6.10 -3.41 -3.26
C LYS A 156 -6.93 -3.45 -1.98
N GLN A 157 -6.43 -2.88 -0.88
CA GLN A 157 -7.18 -2.80 0.37
C GLN A 157 -8.36 -1.84 0.26
N CYS A 158 -8.18 -0.70 -0.41
CA CYS A 158 -9.27 0.23 -0.73
C CYS A 158 -10.35 -0.45 -1.57
N TRP A 159 -9.95 -1.23 -2.58
CA TRP A 159 -10.89 -1.96 -3.43
C TRP A 159 -11.77 -2.94 -2.65
N ARG A 160 -11.18 -3.69 -1.70
CA ARG A 160 -11.92 -4.60 -0.83
C ARG A 160 -12.98 -3.90 0.01
N LEU A 161 -12.64 -2.72 0.55
CA LEU A 161 -13.57 -1.92 1.35
C LEU A 161 -14.72 -1.34 0.52
N ILE A 162 -14.55 -1.12 -0.78
CA ILE A 162 -15.63 -0.71 -1.69
C ILE A 162 -16.58 -1.88 -1.95
N GLN A 163 -16.03 -3.08 -2.15
CA GLN A 163 -16.81 -4.28 -2.46
C GLN A 163 -17.60 -4.81 -1.26
N GLU A 164 -17.07 -4.66 -0.04
CA GLU A 164 -17.68 -5.15 1.20
C GLU A 164 -17.94 -3.99 2.19
N PRO A 165 -18.94 -3.13 1.92
CA PRO A 165 -19.24 -1.97 2.77
C PRO A 165 -19.73 -2.36 4.17
N ASP A 166 -20.33 -3.55 4.32
CA ASP A 166 -20.86 -4.04 5.60
C ASP A 166 -19.77 -4.66 6.51
N SER A 167 -18.52 -4.74 6.03
CA SER A 167 -17.41 -5.23 6.82
C SER A 167 -17.20 -4.37 8.08
N LEU A 168 -16.87 -4.99 9.21
CA LEU A 168 -16.51 -4.29 10.45
C LEU A 168 -15.40 -3.25 10.23
N VAL A 169 -14.49 -3.52 9.29
CA VAL A 169 -13.39 -2.62 8.94
C VAL A 169 -13.91 -1.41 8.18
N ALA A 170 -14.82 -1.60 7.23
CA ALA A 170 -15.44 -0.51 6.46
C ALA A 170 -16.28 0.40 7.38
N ASN A 171 -17.12 -0.20 8.23
CA ASN A 171 -17.93 0.53 9.20
C ASN A 171 -17.08 1.34 10.19
N LYS A 172 -16.01 0.75 10.75
CA LYS A 172 -15.11 1.49 11.65
C LYS A 172 -14.30 2.57 10.93
N LEU A 173 -13.85 2.32 9.70
CA LEU A 173 -13.09 3.31 8.93
C LEU A 173 -13.96 4.48 8.49
N ASP A 174 -15.25 4.28 8.17
CA ASP A 174 -16.18 5.38 7.88
C ASP A 174 -16.39 6.30 9.09
N ILE A 175 -16.52 5.72 10.29
CA ILE A 175 -16.63 6.50 11.53
C ILE A 175 -15.34 7.27 11.80
N LEU A 176 -14.18 6.62 11.64
CA LEU A 176 -12.87 7.27 11.79
C LEU A 176 -12.62 8.33 10.71
N TRP A 177 -13.18 8.17 9.51
CA TRP A 177 -13.13 9.15 8.42
C TRP A 177 -13.80 10.47 8.79
N LYS A 178 -14.98 10.40 9.40
CA LYS A 178 -15.73 11.59 9.85
C LYS A 178 -15.02 12.38 10.95
N GLN A 179 -14.09 11.74 11.68
CA GLN A 179 -13.44 12.30 12.86
C GLN A 179 -11.92 12.56 12.68
N ALA A 180 -11.32 12.20 11.54
CA ALA A 180 -9.87 12.24 11.39
C ALA A 180 -9.33 13.66 11.15
N PRO A 181 -8.32 14.12 11.93
CA PRO A 181 -7.60 15.34 11.62
C PRO A 181 -6.76 15.19 10.34
N VAL A 182 -6.63 16.31 9.62
CA VAL A 182 -5.91 16.42 8.34
C VAL A 182 -4.47 15.89 8.51
N GLY A 183 -4.14 14.78 7.83
CA GLY A 183 -2.79 14.19 7.80
C GLY A 183 -2.64 12.80 8.45
N GLY A 184 -3.70 12.26 9.04
CA GLY A 184 -3.72 10.91 9.63
C GLY A 184 -3.68 9.76 8.61
N PHE A 185 -3.60 8.52 9.11
CA PHE A 185 -3.69 7.26 8.33
C PHE A 185 -4.82 7.30 7.27
N VAL A 186 -5.95 7.89 7.66
CA VAL A 186 -7.14 8.07 6.82
C VAL A 186 -6.90 8.99 5.62
N MET A 187 -6.00 9.98 5.70
CA MET A 187 -5.66 10.82 4.53
C MET A 187 -4.86 10.04 3.46
N GLY A 188 -4.12 8.99 3.85
CA GLY A 188 -3.50 8.07 2.91
C GLY A 188 -4.55 7.31 2.10
N VAL A 189 -5.59 6.82 2.80
CA VAL A 189 -6.82 6.22 2.24
C VAL A 189 -7.54 7.24 1.34
N MET A 190 -7.80 8.44 1.85
CA MET A 190 -8.52 9.53 1.18
C MET A 190 -7.82 10.04 -0.09
N SER A 191 -6.49 10.12 -0.10
CA SER A 191 -5.72 10.55 -1.28
C SER A 191 -5.86 9.58 -2.45
N ILE A 192 -6.23 8.32 -2.21
CA ILE A 192 -6.43 7.31 -3.25
C ILE A 192 -7.93 7.17 -3.52
N TYR A 193 -8.78 7.09 -2.49
CA TYR A 193 -10.23 7.08 -2.63
C TYR A 193 -10.78 8.31 -3.36
N GLY A 194 -10.40 9.52 -2.93
CA GLY A 194 -10.90 10.77 -3.52
C GLY A 194 -10.31 11.11 -4.89
N LYS A 195 -9.22 10.44 -5.31
CA LYS A 195 -8.65 10.58 -6.66
C LYS A 195 -9.27 9.63 -7.68
N TRP A 196 -9.72 8.46 -7.25
CA TRP A 196 -10.28 7.43 -8.13
C TRP A 196 -11.81 7.46 -8.19
N LEU A 197 -12.47 7.93 -7.14
CA LEU A 197 -13.91 8.15 -7.12
C LEU A 197 -14.15 9.63 -6.90
N GLY A 198 -14.56 10.33 -7.96
CA GLY A 198 -15.09 11.68 -7.87
C GLY A 198 -16.13 11.72 -6.75
N HIS A 199 -15.99 12.68 -5.84
CA HIS A 199 -16.88 12.81 -4.70
C HIS A 199 -18.34 12.84 -5.20
N SER A 200 -19.17 11.95 -4.63
CA SER A 200 -20.57 11.71 -4.99
C SER A 200 -20.79 10.72 -6.14
N ALA A 201 -20.29 9.49 -6.02
CA ALA A 201 -20.89 8.34 -6.70
C ALA A 201 -21.19 7.27 -5.63
N PRO A 202 -22.38 6.62 -5.66
CA PRO A 202 -22.65 5.53 -4.74
C PRO A 202 -21.69 4.37 -5.02
N SER A 203 -21.31 3.62 -3.98
CA SER A 203 -20.25 2.60 -3.98
C SER A 203 -20.50 1.38 -4.89
N LYS A 204 -21.53 1.42 -5.71
CA LYS A 204 -22.02 0.32 -6.54
C LYS A 204 -22.37 0.89 -7.92
N VAL A 205 -21.99 0.18 -8.97
CA VAL A 205 -22.47 0.45 -10.34
C VAL A 205 -23.94 0.05 -10.38
N PHE A 206 -24.84 0.99 -10.67
CA PHE A 206 -26.29 0.76 -10.68
C PHE A 206 -26.81 0.39 -12.08
N SER A 207 -26.00 0.57 -13.11
CA SER A 207 -26.38 0.20 -14.48
C SER A 207 -26.76 -1.28 -14.56
N PRO A 208 -27.94 -1.60 -15.13
CA PRO A 208 -28.37 -2.98 -15.28
C PRO A 208 -27.38 -3.76 -16.15
N ILE A 209 -27.04 -4.98 -15.72
CA ILE A 209 -26.24 -5.93 -16.52
C ILE A 209 -27.12 -6.39 -17.68
N LYS A 210 -27.17 -5.67 -18.81
CA LYS A 210 -27.64 -6.18 -20.12
C LYS A 210 -27.60 -5.12 -21.22
N LYS A 211 -26.70 -5.34 -22.19
CA LYS A 211 -26.86 -5.08 -23.64
C LYS A 211 -25.56 -5.34 -24.43
N LEU A 212 -24.43 -5.49 -23.75
CA LEU A 212 -23.15 -5.85 -24.38
C LEU A 212 -22.93 -7.37 -24.40
N ASP A 213 -22.28 -7.83 -25.48
CA ASP A 213 -21.68 -9.15 -25.57
C ASP A 213 -20.62 -9.33 -24.45
N CYS A 214 -20.43 -10.56 -23.97
CA CYS A 214 -19.51 -10.84 -22.86
C CYS A 214 -18.04 -10.50 -23.18
N GLU A 215 -17.70 -10.37 -24.45
CA GLU A 215 -16.37 -10.01 -24.95
C GLU A 215 -16.21 -8.52 -25.30
N ALA A 216 -17.26 -7.71 -25.10
CA ALA A 216 -17.21 -6.30 -25.50
C ALA A 216 -16.22 -5.51 -24.62
N THR A 217 -15.25 -4.87 -25.27
CA THR A 217 -14.21 -4.06 -24.61
C THR A 217 -14.56 -2.57 -24.61
N MET A 218 -13.89 -1.78 -23.77
CA MET A 218 -14.06 -0.32 -23.70
C MET A 218 -13.79 0.37 -25.05
N ALA A 219 -12.96 -0.22 -25.91
CA ALA A 219 -12.70 0.26 -27.27
C ALA A 219 -13.98 0.30 -28.13
N ASN A 220 -14.93 -0.60 -27.90
CA ASN A 220 -16.19 -0.65 -28.66
C ASN A 220 -17.09 0.57 -28.40
N LEU A 221 -16.90 1.26 -27.26
CA LEU A 221 -17.61 2.48 -26.86
C LEU A 221 -17.01 3.76 -27.46
N ILE A 222 -15.84 3.66 -28.10
CA ILE A 222 -15.10 4.77 -28.69
C ILE A 222 -15.19 4.68 -30.22
N LYS A 223 -15.44 5.81 -30.89
CA LYS A 223 -15.37 5.87 -32.36
C LYS A 223 -13.89 5.78 -32.79
N PRO A 224 -13.51 4.79 -33.61
CA PRO A 224 -12.10 4.51 -33.92
C PRO A 224 -11.36 5.68 -34.59
N ASN A 225 -12.06 6.47 -35.42
CA ASN A 225 -11.45 7.56 -36.17
C ASN A 225 -11.50 8.91 -35.46
N SER A 226 -12.54 9.16 -34.64
CA SER A 226 -12.73 10.46 -34.00
C SER A 226 -12.25 10.52 -32.54
N LYS A 227 -11.86 9.38 -31.94
CA LYS A 227 -11.49 9.26 -30.50
C LYS A 227 -12.51 9.96 -29.59
N GLN A 228 -13.79 9.88 -29.95
CA GLN A 228 -14.91 10.41 -29.18
C GLN A 228 -15.79 9.25 -28.71
N TRP A 229 -16.42 9.45 -27.54
CA TRP A 229 -17.42 8.53 -27.03
C TRP A 229 -18.59 8.42 -28.02
N LYS A 230 -19.13 7.22 -28.22
CA LYS A 230 -20.41 7.02 -28.87
C LYS A 230 -21.52 7.45 -27.90
N PHE A 231 -21.90 8.72 -27.94
CA PHE A 231 -22.90 9.31 -27.03
C PHE A 231 -24.17 8.47 -26.92
N ASP A 232 -24.76 8.12 -28.05
CA ASP A 232 -26.03 7.37 -28.10
C ASP A 232 -25.89 6.00 -27.44
N LEU A 233 -24.78 5.30 -27.73
CA LEU A 233 -24.49 3.97 -27.20
C LEU A 233 -24.21 4.02 -25.68
N VAL A 234 -23.48 5.03 -25.20
CA VAL A 234 -23.16 5.19 -23.78
C VAL A 234 -24.41 5.55 -22.95
N GLN A 235 -25.30 6.40 -23.47
CA GLN A 235 -26.56 6.71 -22.80
C GLN A 235 -27.56 5.54 -22.81
N GLU A 236 -27.47 4.66 -23.81
CA GLU A 236 -28.33 3.46 -23.89
C GLU A 236 -27.87 2.33 -22.96
N ILE A 237 -26.56 2.21 -22.73
CA ILE A 237 -25.96 1.14 -21.91
C ILE A 237 -25.94 1.50 -20.43
N PHE A 238 -25.60 2.74 -20.10
CA PHE A 238 -25.36 3.18 -18.73
C PHE A 238 -26.51 4.07 -18.24
N GLU A 239 -26.80 4.00 -16.95
CA GLU A 239 -27.75 4.92 -16.31
C GLU A 239 -27.30 6.37 -16.47
N GLN A 240 -28.25 7.32 -16.58
CA GLN A 240 -28.00 8.72 -16.93
C GLN A 240 -26.88 9.39 -16.12
N ARG A 241 -26.72 9.02 -14.84
CA ARG A 241 -25.65 9.53 -13.98
C ARG A 241 -24.27 9.01 -14.39
N GLU A 242 -24.16 7.72 -14.66
CA GLU A 242 -22.90 7.06 -15.04
C GLU A 242 -22.50 7.44 -16.46
N ALA A 243 -23.46 7.48 -17.39
CA ALA A 243 -23.26 7.99 -18.74
C ALA A 243 -22.65 9.40 -18.72
N ASN A 244 -23.17 10.30 -17.87
CA ASN A 244 -22.64 11.64 -17.72
C ASN A 244 -21.20 11.70 -17.17
N ILE A 245 -20.79 10.72 -16.34
CA ILE A 245 -19.42 10.62 -15.83
C ILE A 245 -18.48 10.09 -16.93
N ILE A 246 -18.91 9.05 -17.65
CA ILE A 246 -18.14 8.46 -18.76
C ILE A 246 -17.90 9.50 -19.84
N LEU A 247 -18.93 10.24 -20.25
CA LEU A 247 -18.83 11.29 -21.28
C LEU A 247 -17.93 12.46 -20.87
N LYS A 248 -17.79 12.74 -19.56
CA LYS A 248 -16.87 13.75 -19.02
C LYS A 248 -15.42 13.25 -18.90
N THR A 249 -15.19 11.95 -19.04
CA THR A 249 -13.84 11.38 -18.94
C THR A 249 -13.07 11.73 -20.21
N PRO A 250 -11.94 12.46 -20.11
CA PRO A 250 -11.19 12.87 -21.29
C PRO A 250 -10.56 11.66 -21.96
N ILE A 251 -10.87 11.45 -23.25
CA ILE A 251 -10.20 10.42 -24.07
C ILE A 251 -8.84 10.98 -24.48
N ASN A 252 -7.77 10.24 -24.17
CA ASN A 252 -6.43 10.64 -24.53
C ASN A 252 -6.26 10.63 -26.06
N THR A 253 -6.04 11.80 -26.66
CA THR A 253 -5.86 11.96 -28.11
C THR A 253 -4.45 11.57 -28.56
N MET A 254 -3.49 11.50 -27.63
CA MET A 254 -2.11 11.13 -27.92
C MET A 254 -2.01 9.67 -28.36
N ASN A 255 -1.33 9.42 -29.47
CA ASN A 255 -1.07 8.08 -30.01
C ASN A 255 0.04 7.32 -29.25
N SER A 256 0.18 7.60 -27.95
CA SER A 256 1.13 6.91 -27.09
C SER A 256 0.56 5.54 -26.76
N ARG A 257 1.28 4.47 -27.16
CA ARG A 257 0.97 3.09 -26.76
C ARG A 257 0.73 3.02 -25.26
N ASP A 258 -0.33 2.33 -24.86
CA ASP A 258 -0.62 2.09 -23.45
C ASP A 258 0.60 1.44 -22.78
N ILE A 259 1.17 2.14 -21.79
CA ILE A 259 2.23 1.59 -20.97
C ILE A 259 1.54 0.96 -19.77
N ILE A 260 1.58 -0.37 -19.69
CA ILE A 260 1.16 -1.08 -18.48
C ILE A 260 2.07 -0.61 -17.36
N ILE A 261 1.49 0.05 -16.36
CA ILE A 261 2.20 0.38 -15.12
C ILE A 261 2.35 -0.94 -14.35
N LEU A 262 3.43 -1.66 -14.63
CA LEU A 262 3.93 -2.78 -13.81
C LEU A 262 4.82 -2.25 -12.69
#